data_AF-A0A3D4LKN4-F1
#
_entry.id   AF-A0A3D4LKN4-F1
#
_cell.length_a   1.000
_cell.length_b   1.000
_cell.length_c   1.000
_cell.angle_alpha   90.00
_cell.angle_beta   90.00
_cell.angle_gamma   90.00
#
_symmetry.space_group_name_H-M   'P 1'
#
loop_
_entity.id
_entity.type
_entity.pdbx_description
1 polymer ?
#
loop_
_entity_poly.entity_id
_entity_poly.type
_entity_poly.pdbx_seq_one_letter_code
_entity_poly.pdbx_strand_id
1 'polypeptide(L)'
;KVHNFLGLTVGCIVHGITKEERLNSYRSDITYGTNNEFGFDYLRDNMVIHKEDMVQRDLNFCIIDEVDSILIDEARTPLIISGEGEKSTDLYEMAN
;
A
#
# COMPACT_ATOMS: atom_id res chain seq x y z
N LYS A 1 21.11 8.83 6.02
CA LYS A 1 22.15 9.60 6.76
C LYS A 1 22.13 11.09 6.41
N VAL A 2 22.14 11.47 5.13
CA VAL A 2 22.09 12.89 4.71
C VAL A 2 20.77 13.57 5.13
N HIS A 3 19.61 12.98 4.80
CA HIS A 3 18.31 13.57 5.17
C HIS A 3 18.13 13.76 6.68
N ASN A 4 18.42 12.71 7.48
CA ASN A 4 18.38 12.80 8.94
C ASN A 4 19.34 13.85 9.50
N PHE A 5 20.52 14.01 8.90
CA PHE A 5 21.47 15.06 9.29
C PHE A 5 20.89 16.47 9.07
N LEU A 6 20.07 16.64 8.03
CA LEU A 6 19.34 17.88 7.75
C LEU A 6 18.04 18.02 8.55
N GLY A 7 17.75 17.12 9.49
CA GLY A 7 16.56 17.15 10.35
C GLY A 7 15.30 16.55 9.73
N LEU A 8 15.39 15.91 8.56
CA LEU A 8 14.26 15.23 7.92
C LEU A 8 14.13 13.79 8.42
N THR A 9 12.89 13.34 8.55
CA THR A 9 12.55 11.95 8.89
C THR A 9 12.44 11.09 7.64
N VAL A 10 12.90 9.83 7.74
CA VAL A 10 12.91 8.88 6.62
C VAL A 10 12.27 7.56 7.06
N GLY A 11 11.20 7.17 6.38
CA GLY A 11 10.51 5.89 6.55
C GLY A 11 10.80 4.93 5.40
N CYS A 12 10.61 3.63 5.63
CA CYS A 12 10.76 2.61 4.59
C CYS A 12 9.65 1.58 4.72
N ILE A 13 8.88 1.40 3.65
CA ILE A 13 7.80 0.42 3.55
C ILE A 13 8.38 -0.88 2.98
N VAL A 14 8.36 -1.92 3.79
CA VAL A 14 8.78 -3.27 3.40
C VAL A 14 7.71 -4.29 3.76
N HIS A 15 7.79 -5.45 3.14
CA HIS A 15 6.88 -6.55 3.45
C HIS A 15 7.02 -7.01 4.91
N GLY A 16 5.91 -7.39 5.54
CA GLY A 16 5.91 -7.99 6.87
C GLY A 16 6.01 -7.01 8.07
N ILE A 17 6.04 -5.70 7.83
CA ILE A 17 5.94 -4.71 8.91
C ILE A 17 4.51 -4.59 9.43
N THR A 18 4.38 -4.21 10.69
CA THR A 18 3.08 -3.96 11.33
C THR A 18 2.39 -2.73 10.74
N LYS A 19 1.06 -2.63 10.95
CA LYS A 19 0.28 -1.45 10.55
C LYS A 19 0.82 -0.16 11.19
N GLU A 20 1.26 -0.23 12.44
CA GLU A 20 1.82 0.92 13.17
C GLU A 20 3.16 1.39 12.58
N GLU A 21 4.07 0.46 12.30
CA GLU A 21 5.35 0.78 11.64
C GLU A 21 5.13 1.37 10.24
N ARG A 22 4.14 0.84 9.52
CA ARG A 22 3.73 1.34 8.20
C ARG A 22 3.19 2.76 8.27
N LEU A 23 2.29 3.04 9.22
CA LEU A 23 1.76 4.37 9.49
C LEU A 23 2.88 5.37 9.83
N ASN A 24 3.81 4.99 10.71
CA ASN A 24 4.96 5.83 11.08
C ASN A 24 5.87 6.11 9.88
N SER A 25 6.03 5.14 8.98
CA SER A 25 6.82 5.29 7.76
C SER A 25 6.19 6.26 6.75
N TYR A 26 4.87 6.23 6.57
CA TYR A 26 4.16 7.20 5.72
C TYR A 26 4.10 8.61 6.32
N ARG A 27 4.17 8.73 7.65
CA ARG A 27 4.27 10.01 8.37
C ARG A 27 5.65 10.65 8.32
N SER A 28 6.66 9.94 7.82
CA SER A 28 7.98 10.51 7.62
C SER A 28 7.98 11.50 6.44
N ASP A 29 8.89 12.48 6.48
CA ASP A 29 9.02 13.49 5.42
C ASP A 29 9.29 12.83 4.06
N ILE A 30 10.16 11.81 4.08
CA ILE A 30 10.53 10.99 2.93
C ILE A 30 10.18 9.53 3.23
N THR A 31 9.50 8.85 2.31
CA THR A 31 9.14 7.44 2.45
C THR A 31 9.70 6.67 1.26
N TYR A 32 10.55 5.68 1.52
CA TYR A 32 11.01 4.71 0.54
C TYR A 32 10.11 3.46 0.57
N GLY A 33 10.07 2.72 -0.54
CA GLY A 33 9.31 1.49 -0.65
C GLY A 33 9.31 0.98 -2.08
N THR A 34 8.72 -0.19 -2.29
CA THR A 34 8.52 -0.75 -3.63
C THR A 34 7.18 -0.31 -4.20
N ASN A 35 7.06 -0.29 -5.53
CA ASN A 35 5.81 -0.01 -6.24
C ASN A 35 4.65 -0.89 -5.76
N ASN A 36 4.89 -2.18 -5.55
CA ASN A 36 3.89 -3.13 -5.09
C ASN A 36 3.37 -2.77 -3.69
N GLU A 37 4.25 -2.41 -2.76
CA GLU A 37 3.83 -2.04 -1.40
C GLU A 37 3.00 -0.76 -1.38
N PHE A 38 3.44 0.28 -2.12
CA PHE A 38 2.66 1.52 -2.27
C PHE A 38 1.31 1.28 -2.93
N GLY A 39 1.26 0.50 -4.01
CA GLY A 39 0.02 0.22 -4.72
C GLY A 39 -0.96 -0.61 -3.90
N PHE A 40 -0.48 -1.64 -3.19
CA PHE A 40 -1.34 -2.45 -2.34
C PHE A 40 -1.82 -1.71 -1.08
N ASP A 41 -1.02 -0.83 -0.51
CA ASP A 41 -1.48 0.04 0.58
C ASP A 41 -2.57 0.99 0.11
N TYR A 42 -2.41 1.57 -1.07
CA TYR A 42 -3.44 2.42 -1.65
C TYR A 42 -4.74 1.64 -1.85
N LEU A 43 -4.67 0.42 -2.39
CA LEU A 43 -5.85 -0.43 -2.54
C LEU A 43 -6.48 -0.79 -1.18
N ARG A 44 -5.68 -1.17 -0.18
CA ARG A 44 -6.17 -1.47 1.18
C ARG A 44 -6.84 -0.26 1.83
N ASP A 45 -6.25 0.92 1.69
CA ASP A 45 -6.80 2.17 2.24
C ASP A 45 -8.12 2.57 1.60
N ASN A 46 -8.40 2.14 0.36
CA ASN A 46 -9.70 2.35 -0.28
C ASN A 46 -10.72 1.23 0.05
N MET A 47 -10.32 0.22 0.84
CA MET A 47 -11.19 -0.85 1.33
C MET A 47 -11.52 -0.72 2.83
N VAL A 48 -10.88 0.20 3.57
CA VAL A 48 -11.18 0.38 5.00
C VAL A 48 -12.52 1.07 5.22
N ILE A 49 -13.17 0.76 6.35
CA ILE A 49 -14.49 1.31 6.72
C ILE A 49 -14.35 2.74 7.27
N HIS A 50 -13.27 2.99 8.01
CA HIS A 50 -13.04 4.24 8.72
C HIS A 50 -11.78 4.93 8.21
N LYS A 51 -11.80 6.27 8.14
CA LYS A 51 -10.67 7.05 7.63
C LYS A 51 -9.45 6.92 8.54
N GLU A 52 -9.65 6.75 9.84
CA GLU A 52 -8.58 6.59 10.83
C GLU A 52 -7.80 5.29 10.62
N ASP A 53 -8.35 4.34 9.87
CA ASP A 53 -7.70 3.07 9.56
C ASP A 53 -6.76 3.12 8.36
N MET A 54 -6.73 4.22 7.60
CA MET A 54 -5.83 4.40 6.47
C MET A 54 -4.38 4.54 6.93
N VAL A 55 -3.43 4.00 6.16
CA VAL A 55 -1.99 4.13 6.45
C VAL A 55 -1.29 5.18 5.61
N GLN A 56 -1.74 5.40 4.38
CA GLN A 56 -1.18 6.41 3.49
C GLN A 56 -1.65 7.82 3.86
N ARG A 57 -0.80 8.78 3.48
CA ARG A 57 -1.14 10.21 3.44
C ARG A 57 -1.50 10.63 2.02
N ASP A 58 -1.91 11.88 1.86
CA ASP A 58 -2.16 12.46 0.53
C ASP A 58 -0.96 12.26 -0.41
N LEU A 59 -1.26 11.75 -1.61
CA LEU A 59 -0.26 11.46 -2.65
C LEU A 59 0.23 12.77 -3.27
N ASN A 60 1.36 13.29 -2.78
CA ASN A 60 1.88 14.60 -3.19
C ASN A 60 2.88 14.52 -4.36
N PHE A 61 3.94 13.73 -4.18
CA PHE A 61 5.05 13.63 -5.13
C PHE A 61 5.74 12.27 -4.98
N CYS A 62 6.21 11.71 -6.10
CA CYS A 62 7.01 10.50 -6.10
C CYS A 62 8.23 10.67 -7.02
N ILE A 63 9.31 9.99 -6.65
CA ILE A 63 10.46 9.76 -7.51
C ILE A 63 10.50 8.25 -7.74
N ILE A 64 10.53 7.85 -9.00
CA ILE A 64 10.57 6.44 -9.39
C ILE A 64 11.98 6.17 -9.88
N ASP A 65 12.69 5.29 -9.18
CA ASP A 65 13.93 4.69 -9.67
C ASP A 65 13.58 3.55 -10.64
N GLU A 66 14.42 3.30 -11.65
CA GLU A 66 14.15 2.31 -12.72
C GLU A 66 12.76 2.46 -13.36
N VAL A 67 12.45 3.68 -13.82
CA VAL A 67 11.11 4.05 -14.31
C VAL A 67 10.62 3.20 -15.50
N ASP A 68 11.52 2.72 -16.34
CA ASP A 68 11.20 1.82 -17.46
C ASP A 68 10.73 0.45 -16.96
N SER A 69 11.44 -0.16 -16.01
CA SER A 69 11.01 -1.41 -15.37
C SER A 69 9.61 -1.27 -14.75
N ILE A 70 9.36 -0.19 -14.00
CA ILE A 70 8.11 -0.04 -13.23
C ILE A 70 6.93 0.36 -14.12
N LEU A 71 7.07 1.39 -14.96
CA LEU A 71 5.95 1.96 -15.71
C LEU A 71 5.71 1.31 -17.07
N ILE A 72 6.68 0.54 -17.60
CA ILE A 72 6.53 -0.16 -18.88
C ILE A 72 6.40 -1.66 -18.66
N ASP A 73 7.38 -2.29 -18.00
CA ASP A 73 7.43 -3.74 -17.93
C ASP A 73 6.46 -4.33 -16.90
N GLU A 74 6.40 -3.76 -15.69
CA GLU A 74 5.52 -4.23 -14.62
C GLU A 74 4.06 -3.77 -14.78
N ALA A 75 3.83 -2.65 -15.46
CA ALA A 75 2.49 -2.11 -15.72
C ALA A 75 1.57 -3.04 -16.53
N ARG A 76 2.10 -4.13 -17.10
CA ARG A 76 1.34 -5.15 -17.84
C ARG A 76 0.41 -5.98 -16.95
N THR A 77 0.71 -6.10 -15.66
CA THR A 77 -0.08 -6.90 -14.71
C THR A 77 -0.66 -5.98 -13.64
N PRO A 78 -1.99 -5.96 -13.44
CA PRO A 78 -2.60 -5.11 -12.41
C PRO A 78 -2.32 -5.65 -11.00
N LEU A 79 -2.35 -4.74 -10.02
CA LEU A 79 -2.37 -5.10 -8.60
C LEU A 79 -3.79 -5.51 -8.20
N ILE A 80 -3.94 -6.71 -7.65
CA ILE A 80 -5.25 -7.30 -7.30
C ILE A 80 -5.23 -7.76 -5.84
N ILE A 81 -6.20 -7.30 -5.05
CA ILE A 81 -6.53 -7.88 -3.73
C ILE A 81 -7.74 -8.80 -3.92
N SER A 82 -7.53 -10.10 -3.76
CA SER A 82 -8.60 -11.10 -3.75
C SER A 82 -8.96 -11.49 -2.32
N GLY A 83 -10.25 -11.53 -1.99
CA GLY A 83 -10.77 -12.15 -0.77
C GLY A 83 -11.43 -13.49 -1.08
N GLU A 84 -11.45 -14.41 -0.10
CA GLU A 84 -12.33 -15.58 -0.19
C GLU A 84 -13.78 -15.07 -0.21
N GLY A 85 -14.55 -15.43 -1.24
CA GLY A 85 -15.98 -15.15 -1.28
C GLY A 85 -16.69 -15.95 -0.19
N GLU A 86 -17.67 -15.32 0.49
CA GLU A 86 -18.57 -16.05 1.38
C GLU A 86 -19.16 -17.24 0.61
N LYS A 87 -19.12 -18.43 1.22
CA LYS A 87 -19.72 -19.65 0.68
C LYS A 87 -21.23 -19.46 0.57
N SER A 88 -21.67 -18.89 -0.54
CA SER A 88 -23.08 -18.70 -0.86
C SER A 88 -23.81 -20.03 -1.13
N THR A 89 -23.10 -21.17 -1.12
CA THR A 89 -23.66 -22.49 -1.42
C THR A 89 -24.81 -22.84 -0.48
N ASP A 90 -24.70 -22.51 0.81
CA ASP A 90 -25.74 -22.80 1.81
C ASP A 90 -27.03 -22.00 1.56
N LEU A 91 -26.91 -20.77 1.04
CA LEU A 91 -28.07 -19.93 0.67
C LEU A 91 -28.80 -20.46 -0.57
N TYR A 92 -28.08 -21.11 -1.51
CA TYR A 92 -28.71 -21.80 -2.64
C TYR A 92 -29.40 -23.10 -2.20
N GLU A 93 -28.85 -23.80 -1.20
CA GLU A 93 -29.50 -25.01 -0.64
C GLU A 93 -30.75 -24.68 0.18
N MET A 94 -30.76 -23.58 0.95
CA MET A 94 -31.92 -23.15 1.73
C MET A 94 -33.08 -22.58 0.87
N ALA A 95 -32.80 -22.19 -0.37
CA ALA A 95 -33.81 -21.64 -1.28
C ALA A 95 -34.59 -22.71 -2.07
N ASN A 96 -34.13 -23.97 -2.05
CA ASN A 96 -34.82 -25.14 -2.62
C ASN A 96 -35.62 -25.91 -1.55
#